data_AF-A0A1C5H1K7-F1
#
_entry.id   AF-A0A1C5H1K7-F1
#
_cell.length_a   1.000
_cell.length_b   1.000
_cell.length_c   1.000
_cell.angle_alpha   90.00
_cell.angle_beta   90.00
_cell.angle_gamma   90.00
#
_symmetry.space_group_name_H-M   'P 1'
#
loop_
_entity.id
_entity.type
_entity.pdbx_description
1 polymer ?
#
loop_
_entity_poly.entity_id
_entity_poly.type
_entity_poly.pdbx_seq_one_letter_code
_entity_poly.pdbx_strand_id
1 'polypeptide(L)' 'MPPAQRDAFVDEMRAAGVDWRLVVYGGALHAFHHPPVDHPVVPGVGYHPQHARRAWRDVVALLDECLPMPG' A
#
# COMPACT_ATOMS: atom_id res chain seq x y z
N MET A 1 -4.33 7.51 -8.40
CA MET A 1 -3.60 8.63 -7.78
C MET A 1 -2.74 9.31 -8.85
N PRO A 2 -2.86 10.63 -9.06
CA PRO A 2 -2.03 11.36 -10.02
C PRO A 2 -0.53 11.34 -9.65
N PRO A 3 0.39 11.44 -10.63
CA PRO A 3 1.83 11.48 -10.37
C PRO A 3 2.25 12.57 -9.37
N ALA A 4 1.77 13.80 -9.55
CA ALA A 4 2.15 14.93 -8.71
C ALA A 4 1.86 14.73 -7.21
N GLN A 5 0.80 13.99 -6.87
CA GLN A 5 0.48 13.70 -5.47
C GLN A 5 1.49 12.72 -4.85
N ARG A 6 2.03 11.79 -5.64
CA ARG A 6 3.11 10.89 -5.19
C ARG A 6 4.39 11.66 -4.97
N ASP A 7 4.72 12.55 -5.91
CA ASP A 7 5.93 13.35 -5.84
C ASP A 7 5.90 14.29 -4.62
N ALA A 8 4.76 14.92 -4.33
CA ALA A 8 4.57 15.72 -3.13
C ALA A 8 4.76 14.91 -1.83
N PHE A 9 4.23 13.69 -1.76
CA PHE A 9 4.45 12.80 -0.61
C PHE A 9 5.93 12.41 -0.47
N VAL A 10 6.61 12.10 -1.56
CA VAL A 10 8.05 11.78 -1.56
C VAL A 10 8.86 12.95 -1.00
N ASP A 11 8.54 14.18 -1.39
CA ASP A 11 9.23 15.38 -0.91
C ASP A 11 8.94 15.67 0.57
N GLU A 12 7.70 15.47 1.03
CA GLU A 12 7.32 15.56 2.45
C GLU A 12 8.13 14.58 3.30
N MET A 13 8.16 13.30 2.91
CA MET A 13 8.85 12.26 3.68
C MET A 13 10.38 12.44 3.66
N ARG A 14 10.95 12.97 2.56
CA ARG A 14 12.36 13.38 2.50
C ARG A 14 12.66 14.54 3.44
N ALA A 15 11.82 15.57 3.46
CA ALA A 15 12.00 16.72 4.35
C ALA A 15 11.89 16.33 5.83
N ALA A 16 11.06 15.33 6.15
CA ALA A 16 10.91 14.80 7.50
C ALA A 16 12.13 14.00 7.99
N GLY A 17 13.01 13.52 7.10
CA GLY A 17 14.22 12.78 7.47
C GLY A 17 13.95 11.43 8.16
N VAL A 18 12.76 10.85 7.95
CA VAL A 18 12.36 9.55 8.50
C VAL A 18 12.70 8.40 7.55
N ASP A 19 12.74 7.17 8.05
CA ASP A 19 12.75 5.98 7.18
C ASP A 19 11.33 5.71 6.66
N TRP A 20 11.20 5.53 5.34
CA TRP A 20 9.90 5.35 4.70
C TRP A 20 10.02 4.58 3.38
N ARG A 21 8.89 3.98 2.98
CA ARG A 21 8.75 3.25 1.72
C ARG A 21 7.45 3.66 1.03
N LEU A 22 7.49 3.86 -0.28
CA LEU A 22 6.31 3.99 -1.14
C LEU A 22 6.30 2.85 -2.15
N VAL A 23 5.25 2.03 -2.12
CA VAL A 23 5.08 0.89 -3.04
C VAL A 23 3.91 1.16 -4.00
N VAL A 24 4.15 1.00 -5.30
CA VAL A 24 3.15 1.23 -6.35
C VAL A 24 2.80 -0.09 -7.03
N TYR A 25 1.55 -0.53 -6.90
CA TYR A 25 1.03 -1.71 -7.60
C TYR A 25 0.34 -1.30 -8.90
N GLY A 26 1.01 -1.50 -10.03
CA GLY A 26 0.45 -1.21 -11.36
C GLY A 26 -0.81 -2.03 -11.65
N GLY A 27 -1.86 -1.38 -12.17
CA GLY A 27 -3.14 -2.01 -12.48
C GLY A 27 -4.06 -2.27 -11.28
N ALA A 28 -3.64 -1.94 -10.05
CA ALA A 28 -4.50 -2.00 -8.88
C ALA A 28 -5.48 -0.82 -8.84
N LEU A 29 -6.76 -1.12 -8.58
CA LEU A 29 -7.81 -0.12 -8.30
C LEU A 29 -7.80 0.28 -6.82
N HIS A 30 -8.67 1.23 -6.43
CA HIS A 30 -8.86 1.55 -5.03
C HIS A 30 -9.40 0.33 -4.25
N ALA A 31 -9.02 0.21 -2.98
CA ALA A 31 -9.33 -0.94 -2.12
C ALA A 31 -8.94 -2.32 -2.69
N PHE A 32 -7.89 -2.41 -3.50
CA PHE A 32 -7.47 -3.67 -4.15
C PHE A 32 -7.16 -4.84 -3.21
N HIS A 33 -6.87 -4.57 -1.94
CA HIS A 33 -6.60 -5.59 -0.93
C HIS A 33 -7.87 -6.15 -0.28
N HIS A 34 -9.01 -5.48 -0.47
CA HIS A 34 -10.29 -5.90 0.10
C HIS A 34 -10.96 -6.93 -0.82
N PRO A 35 -11.26 -8.15 -0.35
CA PRO A 35 -12.00 -9.13 -1.13
C PRO A 35 -13.38 -8.61 -1.55
N PRO A 36 -14.00 -9.20 -2.59
CA PRO A 36 -15.39 -8.93 -2.93
C PRO A 36 -16.29 -9.18 -1.72
N VAL A 37 -17.31 -8.35 -1.63
CA VAL A 37 -18.29 -8.32 -0.55
C VAL A 37 -19.66 -8.21 -1.18
N ASP A 38 -20.70 -8.68 -0.48
CA ASP A 38 -22.05 -8.73 -1.02
C ASP A 38 -22.73 -7.34 -0.99
N HIS A 39 -22.15 -6.40 -1.72
CA HIS A 39 -22.72 -5.09 -2.02
C HIS A 39 -22.11 -4.50 -3.31
N PRO A 40 -22.84 -3.61 -3.99
CA PRO A 40 -22.35 -2.96 -5.20
C PRO A 40 -21.05 -2.18 -4.95
N VAL A 41 -20.06 -2.41 -5.80
CA VAL A 41 -18.79 -1.68 -5.80
C VAL A 41 -18.87 -0.50 -6.76
N VAL A 42 -18.36 0.65 -6.34
CA VAL A 42 -18.33 1.87 -7.18
C VAL A 42 -17.21 1.80 -8.23
N PRO A 43 -17.34 2.50 -9.37
CA PRO A 43 -16.30 2.56 -10.38
C PRO A 43 -14.95 3.00 -9.79
N GLY A 44 -13.88 2.30 -10.17
CA GLY A 44 -12.52 2.58 -9.69
C GLY A 44 -12.15 1.91 -8.36
N VAL A 45 -13.06 1.14 -7.75
CA VAL A 45 -12.80 0.24 -6.63
C VAL A 45 -12.82 -1.21 -7.14
N GLY A 46 -11.88 -2.05 -6.70
CA GLY A 46 -11.89 -3.45 -7.13
C GLY A 46 -10.74 -4.28 -6.60
N TYR A 47 -11.06 -5.51 -6.20
CA TYR A 47 -10.12 -6.49 -5.65
C TYR A 47 -9.07 -6.94 -6.67
N HIS A 48 -7.81 -7.00 -6.26
CA HIS A 48 -6.71 -7.55 -7.06
C HIS A 48 -5.92 -8.60 -6.25
N PRO A 49 -6.22 -9.90 -6.38
CA PRO A 49 -5.73 -10.94 -5.47
C PRO A 49 -4.20 -11.05 -5.39
N GLN A 50 -3.51 -10.86 -6.52
CA GLN A 50 -2.04 -10.92 -6.53
C GLN A 50 -1.40 -9.76 -5.77
N HIS A 51 -1.90 -8.53 -5.96
CA HIS A 51 -1.37 -7.34 -5.30
C HIS A 51 -1.80 -7.28 -3.84
N ALA A 52 -2.98 -7.79 -3.49
CA ALA A 52 -3.39 -7.97 -2.09
C ALA A 52 -2.37 -8.82 -1.30
N ARG A 53 -1.96 -9.96 -1.87
CA ARG A 53 -0.91 -10.81 -1.27
C ARG A 53 0.45 -10.12 -1.21
N ARG A 54 0.82 -9.35 -2.23
CA ARG A 54 2.09 -8.61 -2.23
C ARG A 54 2.10 -7.54 -1.14
N ALA A 55 1.06 -6.70 -1.09
CA ALA A 55 0.89 -5.67 -0.07
C ALA A 55 0.90 -6.22 1.35
N TRP A 56 0.25 -7.36 1.58
CA TRP A 56 0.30 -8.01 2.89
C TRP A 56 1.73 -8.39 3.31
N ARG A 57 2.51 -8.99 2.40
CA ARG A 57 3.91 -9.34 2.70
C ARG A 57 4.77 -8.12 2.94
N ASP A 58 4.56 -7.05 2.17
CA ASP A 58 5.35 -5.82 2.31
C ASP A 58 5.09 -5.16 3.69
N VAL A 59 3.86 -5.20 4.19
CA VAL A 59 3.51 -4.74 5.56
C VAL A 59 4.12 -5.64 6.62
N VAL A 60 3.98 -6.96 6.51
CA VAL A 60 4.52 -7.90 7.50
C VAL A 60 6.05 -7.81 7.57
N ALA A 61 6.74 -7.68 6.43
CA ALA A 61 8.18 -7.50 6.39
C ALA A 61 8.62 -6.20 7.09
N LEU A 62 7.92 -5.09 6.88
CA LEU A 62 8.21 -3.84 7.59
C LEU A 62 8.01 -3.99 9.10
N LEU A 63 6.95 -4.68 9.53
CA LEU A 63 6.71 -4.93 10.96
C LEU A 63 7.79 -5.83 11.57
N ASP A 64 8.26 -6.85 10.85
CA ASP A 64 9.33 -7.74 11.31
C ASP A 64 10.65 -6.98 11.52
N GLU A 65 10.96 -6.03 10.63
CA GLU A 65 12.12 -5.15 10.76
C GLU A 65 12.01 -4.19 11.95
N CYS A 66 10.82 -3.64 12.22
CA CYS A 66 10.62 -2.63 13.25
C CYS A 66 10.29 -3.19 14.65
N LEU A 67 9.72 -4.39 14.72
CA LEU A 67 9.20 -5.02 15.94
C LEU A 67 9.83 -6.41 16.12
N PRO A 68 11.15 -6.51 16.35
CA PRO A 68 11.79 -7.80 16.59
C PRO A 68 11.17 -8.46 17.83
N MET A 69 10.62 -9.67 17.65
CA MET A 69 10.06 -10.44 18.75
C MET A 69 11.20 -10.82 19.71
N PRO A 70 11.03 -10.65 21.04
CA PRO A 70 11.96 -11.22 22.00
C PRO A 70 11.95 -12.74 21.84
N GLY A 71 13.13 -13.33 21.65
CA GLY A 71 13.33 -14.78 21.66
C GLY A 71 13.16 -15.40 23.04
#